data_AF-A0A9X2SN54-F1
#
_entry.id   AF-A0A9X2SN54-F1
#
_cell.length_a   1.000
_cell.length_b   1.000
_cell.length_c   1.000
_cell.angle_alpha   90.00
_cell.angle_beta   90.00
_cell.angle_gamma   90.00
#
_symmetry.space_group_name_H-M   'P 1'
#
loop_
_entity.id
_entity.type
_entity.pdbx_description
1 polymer ?
#
loop_
_entity_poly.entity_id
_entity_poly.type
_entity_poly.pdbx_seq_one_letter_code
_entity_poly.pdbx_strand_id
1 'polypeptide(L)'
;MSHDVDDDASKPAVRTPEQEAGRIAEAFDFYDRGKHWEIAGERRAEDSPYGTAHVCRVVPARVLHVIGASEMAEQLRHLYGSGAVTGWTLQPMPETRTSLHTVKQAILRAADGLGRGYTQLSRGGFTCTEEVQACPDTAILGVPNIGPSTLDIIRSVLPYLGPDPAELTAELADADGGTDASPQTARVGGLFTLATRARYPRLVEQLAASRMPHAALAKIADALNSEPLPLADPMVDLLLDTAGLRRILEIYRTTHVEH
;
A
#
# COMPACT_ATOMS: atom_id res chain seq x y z
N MET A 1 46.11 7.25 -27.77
CA MET A 1 46.17 6.26 -26.68
C MET A 1 45.84 7.04 -25.41
N SER A 2 44.61 7.57 -25.28
CA SER A 2 43.40 6.87 -24.82
C SER A 2 43.63 6.42 -23.37
N HIS A 3 43.38 7.30 -22.40
CA HIS A 3 42.11 7.39 -21.63
C HIS A 3 41.76 6.08 -20.94
N ASP A 4 42.41 5.83 -19.79
CA ASP A 4 41.77 5.17 -18.66
C ASP A 4 41.38 6.29 -17.69
N VAL A 5 40.18 6.82 -17.89
CA VAL A 5 39.49 7.59 -16.86
C VAL A 5 38.86 6.53 -15.97
N ASP A 6 39.28 6.51 -14.71
CA ASP A 6 38.66 5.75 -13.64
C ASP A 6 37.15 6.01 -13.65
N ASP A 7 36.40 5.04 -14.18
CA ASP A 7 34.95 4.99 -14.13
C ASP A 7 34.56 4.40 -12.76
N ASP A 8 34.92 5.12 -11.68
CA ASP A 8 34.38 4.91 -10.33
C ASP A 8 32.98 5.53 -10.22
N ALA A 9 32.16 5.23 -11.24
CA ALA A 9 30.79 5.67 -11.33
C ALA A 9 29.93 4.88 -10.33
N SER A 10 29.80 5.46 -9.14
CA SER A 10 28.57 5.46 -8.35
C SER A 10 28.02 4.07 -8.02
N LYS A 11 28.69 3.33 -7.11
CA LYS A 11 27.96 2.35 -6.30
C LYS A 11 26.87 3.14 -5.54
N PRO A 12 25.58 2.80 -5.70
CA PRO A 12 24.53 3.46 -4.95
C PRO A 12 24.82 3.27 -3.46
N ALA A 13 24.73 4.36 -2.68
CA ALA A 13 24.92 4.30 -1.24
C ALA A 13 23.95 3.26 -0.65
N VAL A 14 24.48 2.39 0.20
CA VAL A 14 23.70 1.38 0.91
C VAL A 14 22.57 2.07 1.66
N ARG A 15 21.31 1.69 1.35
CA ARG A 15 20.14 2.33 1.97
C ARG A 15 19.99 1.89 3.42
N THR A 16 19.63 2.85 4.27
CA THR A 16 19.28 2.58 5.67
C THR A 16 17.89 1.93 5.77
N PRO A 17 17.56 1.28 6.90
CA PRO A 17 16.22 0.74 7.12
C PRO A 17 15.09 1.78 6.96
N GLU A 18 15.30 3.02 7.37
CA GLU A 18 14.34 4.12 7.23
C GLU A 18 14.10 4.48 5.76
N GLN A 19 15.18 4.51 4.97
CA GLN A 19 15.10 4.78 3.53
C GLN A 19 14.38 3.65 2.79
N GLU A 20 14.67 2.39 3.15
CA GLU A 20 13.94 1.25 2.62
C GLU A 20 12.47 1.25 3.04
N ALA A 21 12.15 1.60 4.29
CA ALA A 21 10.79 1.67 4.77
C ALA A 21 9.95 2.69 3.99
N GLY A 22 10.50 3.88 3.75
CA GLY A 22 9.88 4.93 2.95
C GLY A 22 9.70 4.51 1.49
N ARG A 23 10.75 3.97 0.86
CA ARG A 23 10.70 3.49 -0.53
C ARG A 23 9.63 2.42 -0.73
N ILE A 24 9.53 1.46 0.20
CA ILE A 24 8.57 0.35 0.11
C ILE A 24 7.14 0.87 0.28
N ALA A 25 6.92 1.78 1.23
CA ALA A 25 5.64 2.43 1.43
C ALA A 25 5.20 3.20 0.17
N GLU A 26 6.10 4.01 -0.40
CA GLU A 26 5.84 4.71 -1.66
C GLU A 26 5.53 3.74 -2.80
N ALA A 27 6.32 2.67 -2.97
CA ALA A 27 6.07 1.66 -4.00
C ALA A 27 4.65 1.09 -3.86
N PHE A 28 4.23 0.72 -2.66
CA PHE A 28 2.89 0.17 -2.44
C PHE A 28 1.74 1.19 -2.54
N ASP A 29 2.02 2.49 -2.40
CA ASP A 29 1.05 3.56 -2.66
C ASP A 29 0.81 3.75 -4.17
N PHE A 30 1.83 3.58 -5.00
CA PHE A 30 1.71 3.75 -6.47
C PHE A 30 1.26 2.50 -7.22
N TYR A 31 1.56 1.30 -6.71
CA TYR A 31 1.25 0.03 -7.40
C TYR A 31 -0.05 -0.61 -6.91
N ASP A 32 -1.16 -0.23 -7.55
CA ASP A 32 -2.45 -0.94 -7.41
C ASP A 32 -2.58 -2.16 -8.35
N ARG A 33 -1.48 -2.56 -9.03
CA ARG A 33 -1.50 -3.55 -10.12
C ARG A 33 -0.58 -4.75 -9.89
N GLY A 34 -0.88 -5.53 -8.85
CA GLY A 34 -0.53 -6.96 -8.77
C GLY A 34 0.85 -7.33 -8.23
N LYS A 35 1.74 -6.36 -7.91
CA LYS A 35 2.96 -6.65 -7.15
C LYS A 35 2.67 -6.44 -5.66
N HIS A 36 2.45 -7.54 -4.95
CA HIS A 36 2.20 -7.53 -3.50
C HIS A 36 3.48 -7.65 -2.66
N TRP A 37 4.66 -7.62 -3.30
CA TRP A 37 5.94 -7.94 -2.66
C TRP A 37 7.02 -6.94 -3.05
N GLU A 38 7.79 -6.56 -2.04
CA GLU A 38 9.00 -5.78 -2.14
C GLU A 38 10.11 -6.47 -1.33
N ILE A 39 11.37 -6.21 -1.71
CA ILE A 39 12.54 -6.70 -0.98
C ILE A 39 13.29 -5.47 -0.47
N ALA A 40 13.59 -5.45 0.82
CA ALA A 40 14.44 -4.45 1.46
C ALA A 40 15.87 -4.97 1.59
N GLY A 41 16.83 -4.07 1.39
CA GLY A 41 18.25 -4.40 1.41
C GLY A 41 18.73 -5.10 0.13
N GLU A 42 20.03 -5.33 0.06
CA GLU A 42 20.67 -5.97 -1.09
C GLU A 42 20.88 -7.46 -0.87
N ARG A 43 20.79 -8.24 -1.95
CA ARG A 43 20.87 -9.72 -1.90
C ARG A 43 22.19 -10.26 -1.34
N ARG A 44 23.25 -9.46 -1.34
CA ARG A 44 24.57 -9.86 -0.82
C ARG A 44 24.78 -9.16 0.52
N ALA A 45 25.17 -9.94 1.53
CA ALA A 45 25.48 -9.43 2.86
C ALA A 45 26.61 -8.38 2.86
N GLU A 46 27.50 -8.45 1.89
CA GLU A 46 28.59 -7.48 1.71
C GLU A 46 28.09 -6.09 1.26
N ASP A 47 26.91 -6.05 0.63
CA ASP A 47 26.33 -4.83 0.07
C ASP A 47 25.21 -4.25 0.98
N SER A 48 24.83 -4.94 2.06
CA SER A 48 23.93 -4.41 3.09
C SER A 48 24.27 -4.94 4.48
N PRO A 49 24.74 -4.10 5.42
CA PRO A 49 25.09 -4.53 6.77
C PRO A 49 23.86 -5.03 7.55
N TYR A 50 22.65 -4.63 7.12
CA TYR A 50 21.38 -4.96 7.76
C TYR A 50 20.77 -6.28 7.22
N GLY A 51 21.35 -6.89 6.18
CA GLY A 51 20.80 -8.06 5.51
C GLY A 51 19.56 -7.76 4.65
N THR A 52 18.66 -8.75 4.51
CA THR A 52 17.48 -8.66 3.62
C THR A 52 16.19 -8.96 4.35
N ALA A 53 15.14 -8.22 3.98
CA ALA A 53 13.78 -8.49 4.42
C ALA A 53 12.84 -8.54 3.22
N HIS A 54 11.82 -9.39 3.31
CA HIS A 54 10.74 -9.42 2.34
C HIS A 54 9.52 -8.75 2.95
N VAL A 55 8.91 -7.83 2.22
CA VAL A 55 7.72 -7.11 2.70
C VAL A 55 6.59 -7.37 1.74
N CYS A 56 5.44 -7.78 2.27
CA CYS A 56 4.24 -7.94 1.47
C CYS A 56 3.10 -7.06 1.97
N ARG A 57 2.29 -6.56 1.04
CA ARG A 57 1.10 -5.78 1.35
C ARG A 57 -0.08 -6.70 1.64
N VAL A 58 -0.70 -6.50 2.79
CA VAL A 58 -1.95 -7.16 3.19
C VAL A 58 -3.12 -6.32 2.67
N VAL A 59 -3.68 -6.73 1.54
CA VAL A 59 -4.83 -6.07 0.88
C VAL A 59 -6.16 -6.49 1.52
N PRO A 60 -7.18 -5.60 1.56
CA PRO A 60 -7.21 -4.26 0.94
C PRO A 60 -6.55 -3.15 1.76
N ALA A 61 -6.20 -3.40 3.03
CA ALA A 61 -5.71 -2.40 3.97
C ALA A 61 -4.30 -1.84 3.62
N ARG A 62 -3.94 -0.75 4.31
CA ARG A 62 -2.57 -0.18 4.29
C ARG A 62 -1.70 -0.84 5.36
N VAL A 63 -1.57 -2.15 5.23
CA VAL A 63 -0.92 -3.01 6.23
C VAL A 63 0.20 -3.77 5.54
N LEU A 64 1.35 -3.80 6.19
CA LEU A 64 2.53 -4.48 5.69
C LEU A 64 2.88 -5.64 6.60
N HIS A 65 3.21 -6.78 5.99
CA HIS A 65 3.77 -7.92 6.69
C HIS A 65 5.24 -8.08 6.32
N VAL A 66 6.10 -8.08 7.34
CA VAL A 66 7.56 -8.12 7.18
C VAL A 66 8.08 -9.51 7.55
N ILE A 67 8.78 -10.13 6.61
CA ILE A 67 9.28 -11.50 6.65
C ILE A 67 10.81 -11.49 6.61
N GLY A 68 11.41 -12.31 7.47
CA GLY A 68 12.85 -12.48 7.59
C GLY A 68 13.35 -12.31 9.03
N ALA A 69 14.59 -12.75 9.24
CA ALA A 69 15.27 -12.73 10.55
C ALA A 69 16.51 -11.80 10.57
N SER A 70 16.71 -10.98 9.54
CA SER A 70 17.83 -10.04 9.52
C SER A 70 17.52 -8.78 10.33
N GLU A 71 18.56 -8.00 10.63
CA GLU A 71 18.41 -6.69 11.29
C GLU A 71 17.47 -5.77 10.49
N MET A 72 17.56 -5.75 9.15
CA MET A 72 16.62 -5.05 8.27
C MET A 72 15.16 -5.44 8.57
N ALA A 73 14.86 -6.73 8.73
CA ALA A 73 13.50 -7.18 9.02
C ALA A 73 13.02 -6.71 10.40
N GLU A 74 13.89 -6.71 11.40
CA GLU A 74 13.57 -6.21 12.74
C GLU A 74 13.35 -4.70 12.76
N GLN A 75 14.23 -3.93 12.11
CA GLN A 75 14.12 -2.48 12.01
C GLN A 75 12.85 -2.07 11.26
N LEU A 76 12.52 -2.74 10.14
CA LEU A 76 11.27 -2.47 9.42
C LEU A 76 10.03 -2.78 10.27
N ARG A 77 10.03 -3.90 11.02
CA ARG A 77 8.94 -4.20 11.97
C ARG A 77 8.81 -3.09 13.02
N HIS A 78 9.93 -2.61 13.55
CA HIS A 78 9.91 -1.52 14.53
C HIS A 78 9.36 -0.22 13.92
N LEU A 79 9.81 0.17 12.73
CA LEU A 79 9.38 1.39 12.04
C LEU A 79 7.88 1.37 11.70
N TYR A 80 7.38 0.27 11.13
CA TYR A 80 5.94 0.16 10.82
C TYR A 80 5.08 -0.06 12.07
N GLY A 81 5.59 -0.79 13.08
CA GLY A 81 4.88 -1.04 14.33
C GLY A 81 4.78 0.19 15.24
N SER A 82 5.76 1.10 15.18
CA SER A 82 5.74 2.37 15.92
C SER A 82 5.02 3.50 15.19
N GLY A 83 4.56 3.27 13.95
CA GLY A 83 3.89 4.29 13.14
C GLY A 83 4.84 5.35 12.57
N ALA A 84 6.15 5.06 12.50
CA ALA A 84 7.14 5.99 11.96
C ALA A 84 6.96 6.24 10.44
N VAL A 85 6.26 5.35 9.73
CA VAL A 85 5.89 5.52 8.33
C VAL A 85 4.41 5.83 8.22
N THR A 86 4.11 7.09 7.88
CA THR A 86 2.75 7.62 7.84
C THR A 86 1.81 6.79 6.97
N GLY A 87 0.66 6.42 7.53
CA GLY A 87 -0.41 5.74 6.80
C GLY A 87 -0.18 4.24 6.58
N TRP A 88 0.91 3.66 7.08
CA TRP A 88 1.21 2.24 7.01
C TRP A 88 1.32 1.65 8.41
N THR A 89 0.80 0.44 8.58
CA THR A 89 0.85 -0.29 9.86
C THR A 89 1.43 -1.68 9.65
N LEU A 90 1.98 -2.26 10.73
CA LEU A 90 2.51 -3.61 10.72
C LEU A 90 1.38 -4.63 10.97
N GLN A 91 1.30 -5.68 10.17
CA GLN A 91 0.44 -6.84 10.40
C GLN A 91 0.78 -7.46 11.78
N PRO A 92 -0.20 -7.63 12.68
CA PRO A 92 0.02 -8.31 13.95
C PRO A 92 0.51 -9.74 13.72
N MET A 93 1.49 -10.14 14.52
CA MET A 93 2.06 -11.49 14.49
C MET A 93 2.31 -11.93 15.93
N PRO A 94 2.10 -13.23 16.25
CA PRO A 94 2.46 -13.74 17.56
C PRO A 94 3.92 -13.43 17.90
N GLU A 95 4.19 -13.14 19.18
CA GLU A 95 5.54 -12.81 19.65
C GLU A 95 6.49 -14.03 19.61
N THR A 96 5.93 -15.24 19.55
CA THR A 96 6.72 -16.47 19.42
C THR A 96 7.46 -16.52 18.09
N ARG A 97 8.64 -17.11 18.09
CA ARG A 97 9.51 -17.25 16.91
C ARG A 97 9.93 -18.70 16.74
N THR A 98 8.99 -19.54 16.38
CA THR A 98 9.25 -20.95 16.16
C THR A 98 9.86 -21.13 14.77
N SER A 99 11.03 -21.77 14.68
CA SER A 99 11.67 -22.01 13.38
C SER A 99 10.75 -22.77 12.42
N LEU A 100 10.63 -22.27 11.19
CA LEU A 100 9.88 -22.94 10.12
C LEU A 100 10.43 -24.34 9.84
N HIS A 101 11.71 -24.59 10.13
CA HIS A 101 12.30 -25.92 9.97
C HIS A 101 11.65 -26.98 10.86
N THR A 102 11.15 -26.62 12.04
CA THR A 102 10.51 -27.53 12.99
C THR A 102 9.27 -28.20 12.39
N VAL A 103 8.54 -27.50 11.53
CA VAL A 103 7.33 -28.02 10.87
C VAL A 103 7.58 -28.61 9.48
N LYS A 104 8.85 -28.63 9.01
CA LYS A 104 9.22 -29.15 7.68
C LYS A 104 8.64 -30.54 7.43
N GLN A 105 8.81 -31.46 8.39
CA GLN A 105 8.34 -32.83 8.23
C GLN A 105 6.81 -32.93 8.17
N ALA A 106 6.09 -32.08 8.89
CA ALA A 106 4.63 -32.04 8.82
C ALA A 106 4.15 -31.56 7.44
N ILE A 107 4.76 -30.50 6.90
CA ILE A 107 4.46 -30.00 5.54
C ILE A 107 4.77 -31.07 4.48
N LEU A 108 5.91 -31.75 4.59
CA LEU A 108 6.28 -32.82 3.66
C LEU A 108 5.28 -33.98 3.69
N ARG A 109 4.80 -34.37 4.87
CA ARG A 109 3.78 -35.43 5.00
C ARG A 109 2.44 -35.00 4.42
N ALA A 110 2.01 -33.76 4.65
CA ALA A 110 0.79 -33.22 4.06
C ALA A 110 0.88 -33.09 2.52
N ALA A 111 2.09 -33.00 1.97
CA ALA A 111 2.36 -32.96 0.54
C ALA A 111 2.64 -34.34 -0.10
N ASP A 112 2.27 -35.44 0.56
CA ASP A 112 2.58 -36.82 0.12
C ASP A 112 4.07 -37.05 -0.19
N GLY A 113 4.97 -36.36 0.53
CA GLY A 113 6.41 -36.47 0.39
C GLY A 113 7.02 -35.67 -0.78
N LEU A 114 6.23 -34.90 -1.55
CA LEU A 114 6.67 -34.24 -2.78
C LEU A 114 7.58 -33.01 -2.60
N GLY A 115 7.97 -32.64 -1.38
CA GLY A 115 8.85 -31.48 -1.17
C GLY A 115 8.19 -30.11 -1.32
N ARG A 116 6.89 -30.06 -1.61
CA ARG A 116 6.14 -28.83 -1.91
C ARG A 116 5.76 -28.10 -0.62
N GLY A 117 5.61 -26.78 -0.71
CA GLY A 117 5.30 -25.89 0.42
C GLY A 117 6.57 -25.38 1.12
N TYR A 118 7.30 -26.26 1.82
CA TYR A 118 8.44 -25.83 2.65
C TYR A 118 9.55 -25.15 1.83
N THR A 119 9.95 -25.73 0.70
CA THR A 119 11.02 -25.14 -0.14
C THR A 119 10.58 -23.79 -0.73
N GLN A 120 9.31 -23.64 -1.10
CA GLN A 120 8.77 -22.39 -1.61
C GLN A 120 8.75 -21.31 -0.52
N LEU A 121 8.28 -21.65 0.70
CA LEU A 121 8.30 -20.74 1.85
C LEU A 121 9.72 -20.31 2.20
N SER A 122 10.66 -21.26 2.30
CA SER A 122 12.06 -20.93 2.59
C SER A 122 12.69 -20.03 1.52
N ARG A 123 12.40 -20.25 0.23
CA ARG A 123 12.84 -19.37 -0.87
C ARG A 123 12.14 -18.02 -0.88
N GLY A 124 10.92 -17.95 -0.34
CA GLY A 124 10.17 -16.71 -0.12
C GLY A 124 10.70 -15.88 1.06
N GLY A 125 11.72 -16.36 1.77
CA GLY A 125 12.33 -15.65 2.89
C GLY A 125 11.72 -15.98 4.26
N PHE A 126 10.73 -16.87 4.32
CA PHE A 126 10.11 -17.25 5.60
C PHE A 126 11.08 -18.04 6.48
N THR A 127 11.21 -17.60 7.72
CA THR A 127 12.13 -18.14 8.74
C THR A 127 11.40 -18.76 9.92
N CYS A 128 10.25 -18.20 10.30
CA CYS A 128 9.43 -18.65 11.42
C CYS A 128 8.02 -19.08 10.98
N THR A 129 7.38 -19.96 11.75
CA THR A 129 6.01 -20.40 11.47
C THR A 129 5.01 -19.26 11.62
N GLU A 130 5.22 -18.38 12.58
CA GLU A 130 4.35 -17.24 12.88
C GLU A 130 4.31 -16.26 11.70
N GLU A 131 5.41 -16.12 10.95
CA GLU A 131 5.43 -15.32 9.72
C GLU A 131 4.49 -15.88 8.66
N VAL A 132 4.40 -17.21 8.54
CA VAL A 132 3.50 -17.88 7.59
C VAL A 132 2.05 -17.80 8.08
N GLN A 133 1.83 -17.96 9.38
CA GLN A 133 0.50 -17.91 9.99
C GLN A 133 -0.10 -16.49 9.96
N ALA A 134 0.72 -15.44 10.04
CA ALA A 134 0.28 -14.05 9.94
C ALA A 134 0.18 -13.55 8.49
N CYS A 135 0.80 -14.22 7.52
CA CYS A 135 0.74 -13.84 6.11
C CYS A 135 -0.60 -14.26 5.49
N PRO A 136 -1.35 -13.37 4.83
CA PRO A 136 -2.64 -13.72 4.20
C PRO A 136 -2.44 -14.58 2.95
N ASP A 137 -3.47 -15.33 2.58
CA ASP A 137 -3.46 -16.24 1.42
C ASP A 137 -3.11 -15.53 0.11
N THR A 138 -3.64 -14.33 -0.09
CA THR A 138 -3.37 -13.50 -1.26
C THR A 138 -1.89 -13.16 -1.40
N ALA A 139 -1.20 -12.90 -0.28
CA ALA A 139 0.24 -12.64 -0.29
C ALA A 139 1.04 -13.94 -0.49
N ILE A 140 0.66 -15.04 0.19
CA ILE A 140 1.33 -16.34 0.04
C ILE A 140 1.26 -16.84 -1.42
N LEU A 141 0.13 -16.66 -2.12
CA LEU A 141 0.00 -16.98 -3.54
C LEU A 141 0.89 -16.13 -4.44
N GLY A 142 1.37 -14.98 -3.97
CA GLY A 142 2.37 -14.17 -4.64
C GLY A 142 3.79 -14.76 -4.59
N VAL A 143 4.04 -15.78 -3.76
CA VAL A 143 5.35 -16.45 -3.68
C VAL A 143 5.54 -17.37 -4.89
N PRO A 144 6.68 -17.30 -5.59
CA PRO A 144 6.90 -18.12 -6.78
C PRO A 144 6.71 -19.62 -6.53
N ASN A 145 5.91 -20.26 -7.40
CA ASN A 145 5.56 -21.68 -7.36
C ASN A 145 4.67 -22.11 -6.18
N ILE A 146 3.98 -21.17 -5.52
CA ILE A 146 2.87 -21.49 -4.63
C ILE A 146 1.56 -21.26 -5.39
N GLY A 147 0.88 -22.35 -5.76
CA GLY A 147 -0.49 -22.33 -6.27
C GLY A 147 -1.51 -22.75 -5.22
N PRO A 148 -2.81 -22.71 -5.51
CA PRO A 148 -3.89 -23.01 -4.55
C PRO A 148 -3.71 -24.35 -3.82
N SER A 149 -3.40 -25.43 -4.55
CA SER A 149 -3.16 -26.75 -3.93
C SER A 149 -1.95 -26.75 -2.97
N THR A 150 -0.89 -26.01 -3.28
CA THR A 150 0.26 -25.88 -2.36
C THR A 150 -0.11 -25.04 -1.14
N LEU A 151 -0.92 -24.00 -1.33
CA LEU A 151 -1.44 -23.19 -0.23
C LEU A 151 -2.30 -24.04 0.72
N ASP A 152 -3.21 -24.88 0.20
CA ASP A 152 -4.05 -25.76 1.03
C ASP A 152 -3.21 -26.68 1.93
N ILE A 153 -2.14 -27.25 1.37
CA ILE A 153 -1.16 -28.07 2.11
C ILE A 153 -0.52 -27.23 3.22
N ILE A 154 -0.04 -26.03 2.91
CA ILE A 154 0.57 -25.13 3.89
C ILE A 154 -0.43 -24.83 5.00
N ARG A 155 -1.69 -24.50 4.67
CA ARG A 155 -2.74 -24.15 5.63
C ARG A 155 -3.22 -25.30 6.49
N SER A 156 -3.17 -26.53 5.99
CA SER A 156 -3.47 -27.71 6.83
C SER A 156 -2.46 -27.91 7.98
N VAL A 157 -1.25 -27.37 7.85
CA VAL A 157 -0.18 -27.48 8.85
C VAL A 157 0.01 -26.18 9.63
N LEU A 158 -0.09 -25.05 8.93
CA LEU A 158 0.09 -23.69 9.43
C LEU A 158 -1.17 -22.87 9.13
N PRO A 159 -2.23 -23.03 9.94
CA PRO A 159 -3.46 -22.27 9.73
C PRO A 159 -3.19 -20.77 9.80
N TYR A 160 -3.95 -20.00 9.04
CA TYR A 160 -3.90 -18.55 9.15
C TYR A 160 -4.40 -18.14 10.54
N LEU A 161 -3.57 -17.38 11.25
CA LEU A 161 -3.87 -16.81 12.58
C LEU A 161 -3.85 -15.29 12.57
N GLY A 162 -3.62 -14.69 11.40
CA GLY A 162 -3.72 -13.25 11.26
C GLY A 162 -5.18 -12.79 11.42
N PRO A 163 -5.40 -11.57 11.91
CA PRO A 163 -6.70 -10.92 11.83
C PRO A 163 -7.22 -10.87 10.40
N ASP A 164 -8.54 -11.02 10.22
CA ASP A 164 -9.15 -10.91 8.89
C ASP A 164 -8.79 -9.53 8.30
N PRO A 165 -8.27 -9.45 7.05
CA PRO A 165 -7.99 -8.16 6.41
C PRO A 165 -9.19 -7.20 6.41
N ALA A 166 -10.43 -7.72 6.43
CA ALA A 166 -11.65 -6.93 6.59
C ALA A 166 -11.81 -6.40 8.02
N GLU A 167 -11.53 -7.21 9.04
CA GLU A 167 -11.51 -6.79 10.44
C GLU A 167 -10.40 -5.78 10.70
N LEU A 168 -9.22 -5.92 10.09
CA LEU A 168 -8.17 -4.91 10.25
C LEU A 168 -8.55 -3.57 9.62
N THR A 169 -9.30 -3.61 8.51
CA THR A 169 -9.85 -2.40 7.90
C THR A 169 -10.87 -1.74 8.84
N ALA A 170 -11.67 -2.55 9.55
CA ALA A 170 -12.67 -2.09 10.52
C ALA A 170 -12.03 -1.61 11.84
N GLU A 171 -11.04 -2.31 12.40
CA GLU A 171 -10.30 -1.91 13.60
C GLU A 171 -9.42 -0.67 13.34
N LEU A 172 -8.85 -0.53 12.15
CA LEU A 172 -8.17 0.72 11.75
C LEU A 172 -9.14 1.86 11.44
N ALA A 173 -10.41 1.55 11.17
CA ALA A 173 -11.48 2.54 11.17
C ALA A 173 -11.90 2.87 12.62
N ASP A 174 -12.04 1.88 13.50
CA ASP A 174 -12.56 2.00 14.87
C ASP A 174 -11.55 2.58 15.89
N ALA A 175 -10.28 2.19 15.81
CA ALA A 175 -9.17 2.82 16.55
C ALA A 175 -8.98 4.29 16.13
N ASP A 176 -9.60 4.69 15.03
CA ASP A 176 -9.62 6.04 14.48
C ASP A 176 -11.02 6.70 14.56
N GLY A 177 -11.95 6.10 15.31
CA GLY A 177 -13.35 6.54 15.36
C GLY A 177 -14.12 6.12 14.10
N GLY A 178 -14.49 4.85 14.05
CA GLY A 178 -15.06 4.19 12.88
C GLY A 178 -16.54 4.48 12.69
N THR A 179 -16.81 5.32 11.71
CA THR A 179 -17.86 5.20 10.71
C THR A 179 -18.96 4.15 10.91
N ASP A 180 -19.97 4.51 11.70
CA ASP A 180 -21.32 4.56 11.16
C ASP A 180 -21.31 5.58 10.01
N ALA A 181 -22.03 5.38 8.89
CA ALA A 181 -22.05 6.29 7.74
C ALA A 181 -22.07 7.78 8.16
N SER A 182 -20.88 8.39 8.29
CA SER A 182 -20.71 9.54 9.18
C SER A 182 -20.88 10.83 8.39
N PRO A 183 -21.43 11.88 9.03
CA PRO A 183 -21.72 13.20 8.42
C PRO A 183 -20.50 13.92 7.81
N GLN A 184 -19.31 13.34 7.80
CA GLN A 184 -18.06 13.94 7.34
C GLN A 184 -17.93 13.98 5.82
N THR A 185 -18.30 12.93 5.09
CA THR A 185 -18.29 12.96 3.60
C THR A 185 -19.28 13.99 3.06
N ALA A 186 -20.44 14.12 3.70
CA ALA A 186 -21.40 15.18 3.41
C ALA A 186 -20.90 16.57 3.83
N ARG A 187 -20.24 16.70 4.99
CA ARG A 187 -19.66 17.97 5.47
C ARG A 187 -18.51 18.46 4.58
N VAL A 188 -17.62 17.58 4.12
CA VAL A 188 -16.50 17.93 3.25
C VAL A 188 -16.99 18.23 1.83
N GLY A 189 -17.94 17.44 1.30
CA GLY A 189 -18.60 17.76 0.03
C GLY A 189 -19.32 19.12 0.04
N GLY A 190 -19.74 19.59 1.21
CA GLY A 190 -20.33 20.93 1.41
C GLY A 190 -19.32 22.09 1.48
N LEU A 191 -18.04 21.83 1.74
CA LEU A 191 -17.00 22.88 1.78
C LEU A 191 -16.57 23.34 0.38
N PHE A 192 -16.66 22.46 -0.62
CA PHE A 192 -16.24 22.75 -1.98
C PHE A 192 -17.42 23.20 -2.85
N THR A 193 -17.25 24.28 -3.62
CA THR A 193 -18.25 24.68 -4.61
C THR A 193 -18.45 23.58 -5.66
N LEU A 194 -19.57 23.65 -6.40
CA LEU A 194 -19.82 22.72 -7.49
C LEU A 194 -18.73 22.80 -8.57
N ALA A 195 -18.24 24.01 -8.86
CA ALA A 195 -17.16 24.24 -9.81
C ALA A 195 -15.85 23.56 -9.37
N THR A 196 -15.47 23.73 -8.11
CA THR A 196 -14.26 23.09 -7.54
C THR A 196 -14.36 21.56 -7.57
N ARG A 197 -15.54 21.01 -7.25
CA ARG A 197 -15.80 19.56 -7.32
C ARG A 197 -15.72 19.01 -8.75
N ALA A 198 -16.19 19.77 -9.73
CA ALA A 198 -16.08 19.39 -11.14
C ALA A 198 -14.63 19.47 -11.66
N ARG A 199 -13.85 20.45 -11.19
CA ARG A 199 -12.46 20.67 -11.61
C ARG A 199 -11.49 19.67 -10.96
N TYR A 200 -11.71 19.33 -9.70
CA TYR A 200 -10.81 18.48 -8.92
C TYR A 200 -11.53 17.27 -8.27
N PRO A 201 -12.26 16.43 -9.03
CA PRO A 201 -13.11 15.39 -8.47
C PRO A 201 -12.31 14.39 -7.63
N ARG A 202 -11.15 13.96 -8.13
CA ARG A 202 -10.26 13.02 -7.43
C ARG A 202 -9.60 13.62 -6.19
N LEU A 203 -9.22 14.89 -6.24
CA LEU A 203 -8.61 15.56 -5.09
C LEU A 203 -9.64 15.75 -3.97
N VAL A 204 -10.87 16.18 -4.31
CA VAL A 204 -11.95 16.32 -3.32
C VAL A 204 -12.31 14.96 -2.72
N GLU A 205 -12.35 13.90 -3.53
CA GLU A 205 -12.55 12.53 -3.05
C GLU A 205 -11.44 12.07 -2.10
N GLN A 206 -10.17 12.35 -2.43
CA GLN A 206 -9.02 12.05 -1.56
C GLN A 206 -9.00 12.90 -0.28
N LEU A 207 -9.39 14.17 -0.35
CA LEU A 207 -9.51 15.05 0.81
C LEU A 207 -10.65 14.63 1.74
N ALA A 208 -11.80 14.22 1.17
CA ALA A 208 -12.88 13.59 1.92
C ALA A 208 -12.45 12.23 2.50
N ALA A 209 -11.60 11.52 1.76
CA ALA A 209 -10.77 10.36 2.13
C ALA A 209 -9.87 10.55 3.36
N SER A 210 -9.42 11.78 3.58
CA SER A 210 -8.27 12.09 4.43
C SER A 210 -8.65 12.30 5.89
N ARG A 211 -7.71 11.99 6.80
CA ARG A 211 -7.81 12.28 8.24
C ARG A 211 -7.44 13.73 8.59
N MET A 212 -7.52 14.64 7.62
CA MET A 212 -7.11 16.03 7.82
C MET A 212 -8.12 16.77 8.74
N PRO A 213 -7.65 17.60 9.69
CA PRO A 213 -8.55 18.38 10.53
C PRO A 213 -9.48 19.27 9.71
N HIS A 214 -10.75 19.40 10.12
CA HIS A 214 -11.75 20.19 9.39
C HIS A 214 -11.30 21.64 9.13
N ALA A 215 -10.58 22.25 10.08
CA ALA A 215 -10.04 23.61 9.90
C ALA A 215 -8.98 23.70 8.77
N ALA A 216 -8.21 22.63 8.56
CA ALA A 216 -7.27 22.56 7.44
C ALA A 216 -8.00 22.27 6.12
N LEU A 217 -9.01 21.39 6.13
CA LEU A 217 -9.88 21.17 4.98
C LEU A 217 -10.64 22.43 4.55
N ALA A 218 -11.12 23.24 5.51
CA ALA A 218 -11.78 24.51 5.25
C ALA A 218 -10.81 25.51 4.58
N LYS A 219 -9.57 25.61 5.07
CA LYS A 219 -8.54 26.45 4.43
C LYS A 219 -8.20 26.01 3.01
N ILE A 220 -8.12 24.70 2.76
CA ILE A 220 -7.90 24.17 1.42
C ILE A 220 -9.10 24.46 0.52
N ALA A 221 -10.32 24.28 1.04
CA ALA A 221 -11.53 24.59 0.31
C ALA A 221 -11.60 26.08 -0.04
N ASP A 222 -11.29 26.99 0.88
CA ASP A 222 -11.24 28.43 0.62
C ASP A 222 -10.20 28.77 -0.46
N ALA A 223 -9.01 28.17 -0.39
CA ALA A 223 -7.96 28.36 -1.40
C ALA A 223 -8.42 27.87 -2.79
N LEU A 224 -9.00 26.68 -2.88
CA LEU A 224 -9.45 26.11 -4.16
C LEU A 224 -10.71 26.80 -4.71
N ASN A 225 -11.62 27.23 -3.83
CA ASN A 225 -12.83 27.95 -4.23
C ASN A 225 -12.55 29.38 -4.67
N SER A 226 -11.43 29.99 -4.24
CA SER A 226 -11.02 31.34 -4.65
C SER A 226 -10.18 31.36 -5.93
N GLU A 227 -9.87 30.20 -6.51
CA GLU A 227 -9.25 30.14 -7.83
C GLU A 227 -10.21 30.68 -8.90
N PRO A 228 -9.81 31.70 -9.69
CA PRO A 228 -10.66 32.22 -10.74
C PRO A 228 -10.91 31.14 -11.79
N LEU A 229 -12.18 30.96 -12.13
CA LEU A 229 -12.57 30.13 -13.27
C LEU A 229 -12.17 30.87 -14.55
N PRO A 230 -11.57 30.19 -15.53
CA PRO A 230 -11.36 30.80 -16.84
C PRO A 230 -12.72 31.21 -17.42
N LEU A 231 -12.75 32.29 -18.20
CA LEU A 231 -13.96 32.69 -18.92
C LEU A 231 -14.40 31.57 -19.87
N ALA A 232 -15.71 31.46 -20.11
CA ALA A 232 -16.25 30.52 -21.08
C ALA A 232 -15.60 30.75 -22.46
N ASP A 233 -15.06 29.68 -23.05
CA ASP A 233 -14.50 29.71 -24.38
C ASP A 233 -15.65 29.68 -25.42
N PRO A 234 -15.80 30.72 -26.26
CA PRO A 234 -16.85 30.78 -27.28
C PRO A 234 -16.79 29.60 -28.27
N MET A 235 -15.61 29.00 -28.48
CA MET A 235 -15.44 27.84 -29.34
C MET A 235 -16.05 26.59 -28.73
N VAL A 236 -15.86 26.37 -27.42
CA VAL A 236 -16.45 25.22 -26.71
C VAL A 236 -17.97 25.35 -26.65
N ASP A 237 -18.47 26.56 -26.45
CA ASP A 237 -19.89 26.88 -26.50
C ASP A 237 -20.50 26.50 -27.87
N LEU A 238 -19.89 26.98 -28.97
CA LEU A 238 -20.30 26.67 -30.33
C LEU A 238 -20.27 25.17 -30.65
N LEU A 239 -19.24 24.44 -30.19
CA LEU A 239 -19.10 23.00 -30.41
C LEU A 239 -20.20 22.21 -29.68
N LEU A 240 -20.51 22.58 -28.43
CA LEU A 240 -21.55 21.92 -27.64
C LEU A 240 -22.95 22.21 -28.19
N ASP A 241 -23.21 23.44 -28.67
CA ASP A 241 -24.47 23.81 -29.31
C ASP A 241 -24.66 23.08 -30.64
N THR A 242 -23.62 23.04 -31.49
CA THR A 242 -23.64 22.34 -32.78
C THR A 242 -23.82 20.83 -32.60
N ALA A 243 -23.26 20.25 -31.54
CA ALA A 243 -23.45 18.84 -31.19
C ALA A 243 -24.83 18.54 -30.56
N GLY A 244 -25.68 19.55 -30.32
CA GLY A 244 -27.00 19.39 -29.72
C GLY A 244 -26.98 19.02 -28.23
N LEU A 245 -25.84 19.16 -27.55
CA LEU A 245 -25.63 18.74 -26.16
C LEU A 245 -26.12 19.81 -25.17
N ARG A 246 -27.40 20.22 -25.29
CA ARG A 246 -27.96 21.38 -24.57
C ARG A 246 -27.76 21.35 -23.05
N ARG A 247 -27.91 20.17 -22.43
CA ARG A 247 -27.72 20.01 -20.97
C ARG A 247 -26.27 20.21 -20.53
N ILE A 248 -25.32 19.78 -21.37
CA ILE A 248 -23.89 19.94 -21.09
C ILE A 248 -23.48 21.40 -21.33
N LEU A 249 -24.03 22.02 -22.37
CA LEU A 249 -23.84 23.43 -22.67
C LEU A 249 -24.35 24.34 -21.53
N GLU A 250 -25.51 24.04 -20.97
CA GLU A 250 -26.07 24.76 -19.82
C GLU A 250 -25.13 24.67 -18.60
N ILE A 251 -24.68 23.46 -18.25
CA ILE A 251 -23.71 23.25 -17.16
C ILE A 251 -22.39 24.00 -17.44
N TYR A 252 -21.89 23.93 -18.68
CA TYR A 252 -20.67 24.62 -19.09
C TYR A 252 -20.77 26.13 -18.88
N ARG A 253 -21.84 26.75 -19.40
CA ARG A 253 -22.10 28.19 -19.23
C ARG A 253 -22.24 28.55 -17.76
N THR A 254 -23.08 27.84 -16.99
CA THR A 254 -23.30 28.11 -15.56
C THR A 254 -22.01 28.01 -14.73
N THR A 255 -21.08 27.14 -15.11
CA THR A 255 -19.80 26.98 -14.41
C THR A 255 -18.81 28.11 -14.72
N HIS A 256 -18.99 28.86 -15.81
CA HIS A 256 -18.04 29.90 -16.28
C HIS A 256 -18.65 31.31 -16.28
N VAL A 257 -19.83 31.51 -15.67
CA VAL A 257 -20.40 32.86 -15.47
C VAL A 257 -19.63 33.57 -14.35
N GLU A 258 -19.18 34.79 -14.62
CA GLU A 258 -18.52 35.68 -13.64
C GLU A 258 -19.35 35.78 -12.35
N HIS A 259 -18.71 35.50 -11.21
CA HIS A 259 -19.17 35.87 -9.87
C HIS A 259 -18.36 37.05 -9.36
#